data_AF-A0ABD0Z0K7-F1
#
_entry.id   AF-A0ABD0Z0K7-F1
#
_cell.length_a   1.000
_cell.length_b   1.000
_cell.length_c   1.000
_cell.angle_alpha   90.00
_cell.angle_beta   90.00
_cell.angle_gamma   90.00
#
_symmetry.space_group_name_H-M   'P 1'
#
loop_
_entity.id
_entity.type
_entity.pdbx_description
1 polymer ?
#
loop_
_entity_poly.entity_id
_entity_poly.type
_entity_poly.pdbx_seq_one_letter_code
_entity_poly.pdbx_strand_id
1 'polypeptide(L)'
;MRSRFEEYYVKSGRGGRKLDDVRDKYQRACRRLHLVHNEYVLLLAEAEQMQRDLRSCLLPTLLHQHQATLQAFILNWRSILKEVAIHWNFTSRQFRDVFTRSEAHVDTIEPSDEYSDFLQRQTYVIWTSPPELVDFSFDNSLVEDTSGKLLANTLAVDNLTVEWVRGKLSETEPKLKECQEKLSNKNAHLQKMSEVELAELQCEEKKLAKQLEVIKKALTELGCEEVPSGCDIPIETNYDHNQDNQVWY
;
A
#
# COMPACT_ATOMS: atom_id res chain seq x y z
N MET A 1 -41.91 101.20 8.55
CA MET A 1 -41.04 102.18 9.25
C MET A 1 -40.76 103.41 8.39
N ARG A 2 -40.34 103.26 7.12
CA ARG A 2 -40.14 104.36 6.17
C ARG A 2 -41.38 105.26 5.98
N SER A 3 -42.53 104.66 5.68
CA SER A 3 -43.81 105.38 5.51
C SER A 3 -44.25 106.17 6.75
N ARG A 4 -43.98 105.69 7.98
CA ARG A 4 -44.24 106.45 9.22
C ARG A 4 -43.29 107.64 9.40
N PHE A 5 -42.03 107.51 9.01
CA PHE A 5 -41.07 108.62 9.07
C PHE A 5 -41.44 109.71 8.05
N GLU A 6 -41.75 109.33 6.81
CA GLU A 6 -42.20 110.23 5.73
C GLU A 6 -43.49 110.97 6.12
N GLU A 7 -44.44 110.29 6.77
CA GLU A 7 -45.70 110.89 7.21
C GLU A 7 -45.53 111.98 8.30
N TYR A 8 -44.68 111.74 9.32
CA TYR A 8 -44.40 112.75 10.35
C TYR A 8 -43.54 113.91 9.83
N TYR A 9 -42.62 113.62 8.92
CA TYR A 9 -41.74 114.63 8.29
C TYR A 9 -42.54 115.59 7.38
N VAL A 10 -43.52 115.08 6.63
CA VAL A 10 -44.37 115.88 5.73
C VAL A 10 -45.50 116.60 6.47
N LYS A 11 -46.12 115.99 7.51
CA LYS A 11 -47.24 116.60 8.25
C LYS A 11 -46.81 117.57 9.37
N SER A 12 -45.64 117.41 9.98
CA SER A 12 -45.16 118.28 11.06
C SER A 12 -44.02 119.18 10.56
N GLY A 13 -44.36 120.24 9.83
CA GLY A 13 -43.38 121.20 9.28
C GLY A 13 -42.54 121.98 10.29
N ARG A 14 -42.58 121.65 11.60
CA ARG A 14 -41.69 122.20 12.64
C ARG A 14 -41.24 121.07 13.58
N GLY A 15 -39.92 120.86 13.64
CA GLY A 15 -39.28 119.81 14.41
C GLY A 15 -39.59 119.87 15.91
N GLY A 16 -39.88 118.69 16.48
CA GLY A 16 -40.07 118.49 17.91
C GLY A 16 -39.56 117.11 18.34
N ARG A 17 -39.37 116.89 19.65
CA ARG A 17 -38.73 115.68 20.21
C ARG A 17 -39.26 114.34 19.65
N LYS A 18 -40.56 114.24 19.36
CA LYS A 18 -41.16 113.02 18.78
C LYS A 18 -40.67 112.73 17.35
N LEU A 19 -40.37 113.77 16.55
CA LEU A 19 -39.81 113.60 15.21
C LEU A 19 -38.37 113.10 15.29
N ASP A 20 -37.58 113.61 16.24
CA ASP A 20 -36.20 113.15 16.49
C ASP A 20 -36.18 111.67 16.93
N ASP A 21 -37.06 111.25 17.83
CA ASP A 21 -37.16 109.84 18.26
C ASP A 21 -37.50 108.87 17.12
N VAL A 22 -38.41 109.27 16.22
CA VAL A 22 -38.80 108.46 15.06
C VAL A 22 -37.65 108.42 14.03
N ARG A 23 -36.95 109.55 13.82
CA ARG A 23 -35.75 109.62 12.97
C ARG A 23 -34.66 108.67 13.47
N ASP A 24 -34.36 108.68 14.76
CA ASP A 24 -33.31 107.83 15.35
C ASP A 24 -33.65 106.34 15.28
N LYS A 25 -34.93 105.98 15.46
CA LYS A 25 -35.41 104.61 15.26
C LYS A 25 -35.30 104.19 13.80
N TYR A 26 -35.66 105.07 12.86
CA TYR A 26 -35.53 104.82 11.44
C TYR A 26 -34.07 104.65 11.01
N GLN A 27 -33.17 105.53 11.46
CA GLN A 27 -31.73 105.44 11.19
C GLN A 27 -31.13 104.15 11.75
N ARG A 28 -31.49 103.74 12.97
CA ARG A 28 -31.05 102.45 13.54
C ARG A 28 -31.57 101.24 12.74
N ALA A 29 -32.81 101.28 12.26
CA ALA A 29 -33.35 100.24 11.39
C ALA A 29 -32.64 100.21 10.04
N CYS A 30 -32.38 101.37 9.43
CA CYS A 30 -31.65 101.50 8.17
C CYS A 30 -30.21 100.99 8.30
N ARG A 31 -29.50 101.34 9.39
CA ARG A 31 -28.16 100.80 9.68
C ARG A 31 -28.17 99.27 9.78
N ARG A 32 -29.13 98.69 10.52
CA ARG A 32 -29.27 97.23 10.61
C ARG A 32 -29.56 96.58 9.26
N LEU A 33 -30.43 97.19 8.45
CA LEU A 33 -30.70 96.72 7.10
C LEU A 33 -29.44 96.73 6.23
N HIS A 34 -28.65 97.81 6.26
CA HIS A 34 -27.39 97.89 5.52
C HIS A 34 -26.38 96.84 5.99
N LEU A 35 -26.26 96.62 7.29
CA LEU A 35 -25.37 95.58 7.83
C LEU A 35 -25.80 94.18 7.34
N VAL A 36 -27.09 93.85 7.43
CA VAL A 36 -27.62 92.57 6.94
C VAL A 36 -27.48 92.43 5.43
N HIS A 37 -27.68 93.50 4.67
CA HIS A 37 -27.47 93.50 3.23
C HIS A 37 -26.01 93.21 2.87
N ASN A 38 -25.06 93.90 3.53
CA ASN A 38 -23.63 93.69 3.29
C ASN A 38 -23.24 92.25 3.61
N GLU A 39 -23.71 91.72 4.74
CA GLU A 39 -23.47 90.32 5.11
C GLU A 39 -24.03 89.35 4.07
N TYR A 40 -25.26 89.60 3.59
CA TYR A 40 -25.87 88.78 2.56
C TYR A 40 -25.08 88.79 1.24
N VAL A 41 -24.54 89.93 0.83
CA VAL A 41 -23.68 90.03 -0.36
C VAL A 41 -22.39 89.23 -0.19
N LEU A 42 -21.78 89.27 1.00
CA LEU A 42 -20.58 88.46 1.30
C LEU A 42 -20.90 86.96 1.26
N LEU A 43 -22.01 86.54 1.88
CA LEU A 43 -22.46 85.14 1.87
C LEU A 43 -22.78 84.65 0.46
N LEU A 44 -23.33 85.50 -0.42
CA LEU A 44 -23.55 85.15 -1.82
C LEU A 44 -22.23 84.92 -2.56
N ALA A 45 -21.22 85.77 -2.35
CA ALA A 45 -19.90 85.61 -2.95
C ALA A 45 -19.20 84.34 -2.45
N GLU A 46 -19.31 84.04 -1.15
CA GLU A 46 -18.80 82.80 -0.56
C GLU A 46 -19.48 81.56 -1.15
N ALA A 47 -20.81 81.57 -1.24
CA ALA A 47 -21.58 80.46 -1.82
C ALA A 47 -21.25 80.25 -3.30
N GLU A 48 -21.07 81.32 -4.08
CA GLU A 48 -20.66 81.24 -5.48
C GLU A 48 -19.27 80.62 -5.62
N GLN A 49 -18.31 81.06 -4.80
CA GLN A 49 -16.96 80.51 -4.81
C GLN A 49 -16.96 79.03 -4.41
N MET A 50 -17.71 78.66 -3.37
CA MET A 50 -17.82 77.27 -2.95
C MET A 50 -18.47 76.37 -3.99
N GLN A 51 -19.48 76.88 -4.70
CA GLN A 51 -20.07 76.15 -5.81
C GLN A 51 -19.06 75.91 -6.94
N ARG A 52 -18.20 76.90 -7.24
CA ARG A 52 -17.14 76.76 -8.23
C ARG A 52 -16.14 75.70 -7.78
N ASP A 53 -15.59 75.82 -6.57
CA ASP A 53 -14.58 74.91 -6.04
C ASP A 53 -15.10 73.46 -5.92
N LEU A 54 -16.37 73.29 -5.54
CA LEU A 54 -17.00 71.97 -5.51
C LEU A 54 -16.97 71.30 -6.88
N ARG A 55 -17.27 72.04 -7.95
CA ARG A 55 -17.37 71.51 -9.31
C ARG A 55 -16.01 71.40 -10.00
N SER A 56 -15.13 72.37 -9.80
CA SER A 56 -13.84 72.45 -10.52
C SER A 56 -12.71 71.72 -9.80
N CYS A 57 -12.81 71.53 -8.48
CA CYS A 57 -11.74 70.98 -7.67
C CYS A 57 -12.16 69.75 -6.86
N LEU A 58 -13.14 69.89 -5.96
CA LEU A 58 -13.45 68.83 -4.98
C LEU A 58 -14.02 67.58 -5.63
N LEU A 59 -15.06 67.70 -6.46
CA LEU A 59 -15.70 66.54 -7.09
C LEU A 59 -14.77 65.81 -8.07
N PRO A 60 -14.05 66.50 -8.99
CA PRO A 60 -13.06 65.83 -9.85
C PRO A 60 -11.99 65.09 -9.04
N THR A 61 -11.49 65.69 -7.96
CA THR A 61 -10.47 65.07 -7.11
C THR A 61 -11.00 63.82 -6.41
N LEU A 62 -12.22 63.86 -5.87
CA LEU A 62 -12.87 62.71 -5.25
C LEU A 62 -13.04 61.57 -6.27
N LEU A 63 -13.55 61.88 -7.47
CA LEU A 63 -13.73 60.89 -8.53
C LEU A 63 -12.40 60.28 -8.97
N HIS A 64 -11.34 61.09 -9.08
CA HIS A 64 -10.01 60.62 -9.41
C HIS A 64 -9.47 59.65 -8.34
N GLN A 65 -9.59 59.99 -7.06
CA GLN A 65 -9.17 59.10 -5.96
C GLN A 65 -9.99 57.80 -5.94
N HIS A 66 -11.30 57.88 -6.20
CA HIS A 66 -12.14 56.71 -6.31
C HIS A 66 -11.70 55.80 -7.46
N GLN A 67 -11.45 56.38 -8.64
CA GLN A 67 -10.95 55.64 -9.80
C GLN A 67 -9.60 54.97 -9.50
N ALA A 68 -8.66 55.68 -8.87
CA ALA A 68 -7.36 55.12 -8.50
C ALA A 68 -7.50 53.92 -7.56
N THR A 69 -8.43 54.00 -6.60
CA THR A 69 -8.74 52.89 -5.68
C THR A 69 -9.32 51.68 -6.43
N LEU A 70 -10.27 51.91 -7.35
CA LEU A 70 -10.85 50.83 -8.17
C LEU A 70 -9.80 50.19 -9.09
N GLN A 71 -8.89 50.98 -9.68
CA GLN A 71 -7.79 50.45 -10.48
C GLN A 71 -6.84 49.59 -9.65
N ALA A 72 -6.50 50.02 -8.44
CA ALA A 72 -5.68 49.21 -7.52
C ALA A 72 -6.36 47.87 -7.18
N PHE A 73 -7.68 47.87 -6.98
CA PHE A 73 -8.44 46.65 -6.75
C PHE A 73 -8.38 45.69 -7.94
N ILE A 74 -8.53 46.20 -9.17
CA ILE A 74 -8.42 45.38 -10.40
C ILE A 74 -7.01 44.79 -10.53
N LEU A 75 -5.96 45.57 -10.24
CA LEU A 75 -4.59 45.07 -10.27
C LEU A 75 -4.36 43.96 -9.25
N ASN A 76 -4.93 44.09 -8.05
CA ASN A 76 -4.87 43.05 -7.02
C ASN A 76 -5.55 41.76 -7.50
N TRP A 77 -6.77 41.85 -8.02
CA TRP A 77 -7.48 40.69 -8.59
C TRP A 77 -6.71 40.03 -9.71
N ARG A 78 -6.10 40.81 -10.61
CA ARG A 78 -5.25 40.26 -11.66
C ARG A 78 -4.08 39.46 -11.08
N SER A 79 -3.46 39.94 -10.01
CA SER A 79 -2.37 39.20 -9.33
C SER A 79 -2.88 37.89 -8.76
N ILE A 80 -3.99 37.93 -8.00
CA ILE A 80 -4.60 36.75 -7.40
C ILE A 80 -4.96 35.72 -8.47
N LEU A 81 -5.63 36.13 -9.54
CA LEU A 81 -6.02 35.22 -10.64
C LEU A 81 -4.79 34.62 -11.35
N LYS A 82 -3.70 35.38 -11.47
CA LYS A 82 -2.46 34.88 -12.05
C LYS A 82 -1.80 33.84 -11.14
N GLU A 83 -1.77 34.06 -9.83
CA GLU A 83 -1.26 33.10 -8.85
C GLU A 83 -2.08 31.80 -8.86
N VAL A 84 -3.41 31.93 -8.85
CA VAL A 84 -4.33 30.78 -8.97
C VAL A 84 -4.05 29.98 -10.24
N ALA A 85 -3.91 30.65 -11.39
CA ALA A 85 -3.62 29.98 -12.65
C ALA A 85 -2.25 29.25 -12.64
N ILE A 86 -1.25 29.79 -11.96
CA ILE A 86 0.06 29.14 -11.79
C ILE A 86 -0.07 27.88 -10.93
N HIS A 87 -0.78 27.97 -9.80
CA HIS A 87 -0.94 26.85 -8.87
C HIS A 87 -1.85 25.75 -9.39
N TRP A 88 -2.86 26.08 -10.20
CA TRP A 88 -3.73 25.09 -10.85
C TRP A 88 -3.16 24.52 -12.15
N ASN A 89 -1.92 24.86 -12.50
CA ASN A 89 -1.29 24.32 -13.70
C ASN A 89 -0.68 22.91 -13.45
N PHE A 90 -1.51 21.88 -13.60
CA PHE A 90 -1.08 20.48 -13.55
C PHE A 90 -0.25 20.05 -14.77
N THR A 91 -0.12 20.89 -15.79
CA THR A 91 0.79 20.63 -16.93
C THR A 91 2.21 21.14 -16.68
N SER A 92 2.48 21.68 -15.48
CA SER A 92 3.80 22.13 -15.09
C SER A 92 4.82 20.98 -15.17
N ARG A 93 6.07 21.34 -15.48
CA ARG A 93 7.16 20.37 -15.61
C ARG A 93 7.33 19.51 -14.35
N GLN A 94 7.21 20.12 -13.17
CA GLN A 94 7.32 19.40 -11.89
C GLN A 94 6.28 18.28 -11.77
N PHE A 95 5.02 18.56 -12.13
CA PHE A 95 3.96 17.56 -12.08
C PHE A 95 4.22 16.45 -13.11
N ARG A 96 4.57 16.82 -14.34
CA ARG A 96 4.93 15.85 -15.39
C ARG A 96 6.11 14.96 -14.98
N ASP A 97 7.16 15.54 -14.41
CA ASP A 97 8.36 14.82 -13.96
C ASP A 97 8.02 13.78 -12.87
N VAL A 98 7.09 14.08 -11.96
CA VAL A 98 6.61 13.12 -10.94
C VAL A 98 5.90 11.94 -11.60
N PHE A 99 4.98 12.20 -12.53
CA PHE A 99 4.25 11.13 -13.23
C PHE A 99 5.17 10.30 -14.11
N THR A 100 6.06 10.92 -14.89
CA THR A 100 7.05 10.20 -15.71
C THR A 100 7.98 9.35 -14.85
N ARG A 101 8.37 9.81 -13.66
CA ARG A 101 9.16 8.99 -12.71
C ARG A 101 8.34 7.81 -12.18
N SER A 102 7.06 8.03 -11.87
CA SER A 102 6.17 6.95 -11.45
C SER A 102 6.02 5.89 -12.53
N GLU A 103 5.82 6.29 -13.79
CA GLU A 103 5.77 5.38 -14.94
C GLU A 103 7.09 4.62 -15.09
N ALA A 104 8.23 5.31 -15.02
CA ALA A 104 9.54 4.66 -15.10
C ALA A 104 9.75 3.62 -13.99
N HIS A 105 9.26 3.87 -12.76
CA HIS A 105 9.32 2.87 -11.68
C HIS A 105 8.40 1.67 -11.93
N VAL A 106 7.26 1.86 -12.58
CA VAL A 106 6.41 0.75 -12.99
C VAL A 106 7.10 -0.08 -14.07
N ASP A 107 7.75 0.58 -15.04
CA ASP A 107 8.48 -0.08 -16.12
C ASP A 107 9.72 -0.84 -15.62
N THR A 108 10.27 -0.49 -14.45
CA THR A 108 11.38 -1.24 -13.83
C THR A 108 10.96 -2.55 -13.18
N ILE A 109 9.66 -2.83 -13.02
CA ILE A 109 9.20 -4.09 -12.41
C ILE A 109 9.45 -5.23 -13.40
N GLU A 110 10.40 -6.10 -13.06
CA GLU A 110 10.72 -7.28 -13.84
C GLU A 110 10.19 -8.55 -13.14
N PRO A 111 9.12 -9.20 -13.67
CA PRO A 111 8.53 -10.37 -13.02
C PRO A 111 9.50 -11.54 -12.84
N SER A 112 10.50 -11.67 -13.71
CA SER A 112 11.54 -12.71 -13.63
C SER A 112 12.48 -12.53 -12.43
N ASP A 113 12.71 -11.29 -11.98
CA ASP A 113 13.68 -10.98 -10.93
C ASP A 113 13.04 -10.70 -9.56
N GLU A 114 11.72 -10.47 -9.50
CA GLU A 114 10.97 -10.11 -8.27
C GLU A 114 11.29 -11.02 -7.06
N TYR A 115 11.47 -12.32 -7.31
CA TYR A 115 11.70 -13.32 -6.25
C TYR A 115 13.13 -13.86 -6.22
N SER A 116 14.07 -13.29 -6.99
CA SER A 116 15.43 -13.84 -7.09
C SER A 116 16.17 -13.79 -5.75
N ASP A 117 16.14 -12.65 -5.04
CA ASP A 117 16.74 -12.51 -3.69
C ASP A 117 16.05 -13.42 -2.66
N PHE A 118 14.72 -13.51 -2.71
CA PHE A 118 13.95 -14.40 -1.83
C PHE A 118 14.35 -15.87 -2.02
N LEU A 119 14.34 -16.34 -3.27
CA LEU A 119 14.73 -17.70 -3.63
C LEU A 119 16.19 -17.94 -3.28
N GLN A 120 17.10 -17.00 -3.58
CA GLN A 120 18.52 -17.14 -3.25
C GLN A 120 18.73 -17.34 -1.75
N ARG A 121 18.02 -16.58 -0.90
CA ARG A 121 18.10 -16.74 0.56
C ARG A 121 17.53 -18.08 1.02
N GLN A 122 16.37 -18.48 0.50
CA GLN A 122 15.74 -19.74 0.89
C GLN A 122 16.58 -20.95 0.44
N THR A 123 17.11 -20.91 -0.78
CA THR A 123 18.09 -21.87 -1.28
C THR A 123 19.33 -21.86 -0.39
N TYR A 124 19.94 -20.71 -0.11
CA TYR A 124 21.11 -20.62 0.78
C TYR A 124 20.88 -21.30 2.14
N VAL A 125 19.73 -21.08 2.78
CA VAL A 125 19.36 -21.74 4.05
C VAL A 125 19.31 -23.25 3.89
N ILE A 126 18.67 -23.75 2.81
CA ILE A 126 18.59 -25.18 2.51
C ILE A 126 19.98 -25.79 2.24
N TRP A 127 20.88 -25.07 1.58
CA TRP A 127 22.23 -25.58 1.24
C TRP A 127 23.24 -25.49 2.38
N THR A 128 23.14 -24.48 3.25
CA THR A 128 24.10 -24.27 4.36
C THR A 128 23.71 -24.97 5.65
N SER A 129 22.43 -25.27 5.84
CA SER A 129 21.92 -26.08 6.93
C SER A 129 20.82 -27.01 6.42
N PRO A 130 21.14 -27.96 5.51
CA PRO A 130 20.17 -28.94 5.06
C PRO A 130 19.63 -29.68 6.30
N PRO A 131 18.30 -29.89 6.40
CA PRO A 131 17.74 -30.75 7.42
C PRO A 131 18.51 -32.07 7.39
N GLU A 132 18.97 -32.52 8.56
CA GLU A 132 19.75 -33.75 8.67
C GLU A 132 18.99 -34.87 7.96
N LEU A 133 19.62 -35.47 6.94
CA LEU A 133 19.03 -36.57 6.20
C LEU A 133 18.89 -37.73 7.20
N VAL A 134 17.65 -37.99 7.61
CA VAL A 134 17.35 -39.12 8.47
C VAL A 134 17.63 -40.39 7.68
N ASP A 135 18.62 -41.17 8.13
CA ASP A 135 18.90 -42.47 7.55
C ASP A 135 17.80 -43.44 7.96
N PHE A 136 17.00 -43.89 7.00
CA PHE A 136 15.97 -44.89 7.24
C PHE A 136 16.60 -46.28 7.13
N SER A 137 16.91 -46.88 8.28
CA SER A 137 17.39 -48.25 8.37
C SER A 137 16.37 -49.13 9.11
N PHE A 138 16.40 -50.43 8.84
CA PHE A 138 15.64 -51.40 9.62
C PHE A 138 16.15 -51.42 11.07
N ASP A 139 15.23 -51.30 12.04
CA ASP A 139 15.56 -51.37 13.45
C ASP A 139 15.94 -52.80 13.84
N ASN A 140 17.23 -53.02 14.07
CA ASN A 140 17.78 -54.35 14.36
C ASN A 140 17.22 -54.96 15.65
N SER A 141 16.78 -54.15 16.62
CA SER A 141 16.20 -54.65 17.88
C SER A 141 14.93 -55.46 17.66
N LEU A 142 14.24 -55.27 16.54
CA LEU A 142 13.02 -55.98 16.19
C LEU A 142 13.25 -57.46 15.79
N VAL A 143 14.49 -57.86 15.52
CA VAL A 143 14.84 -59.22 15.08
C VAL A 143 15.83 -59.94 16.02
N GLU A 144 16.32 -59.26 17.06
CA GLU A 144 17.31 -59.82 18.00
C GLU A 144 16.79 -61.05 18.77
N ASP A 145 15.51 -61.06 19.16
CA ASP A 145 14.90 -62.14 19.95
C ASP A 145 14.21 -63.23 19.09
N THR A 146 14.19 -63.08 17.76
CA THR A 146 13.54 -64.05 16.88
C THR A 146 14.41 -65.28 16.65
N SER A 147 13.93 -66.45 17.08
CA SER A 147 14.56 -67.76 16.81
C SER A 147 14.33 -68.20 15.36
N GLY A 148 14.90 -67.50 14.37
CA GLY A 148 14.68 -67.78 12.94
C GLY A 148 15.57 -67.00 11.97
N LYS A 149 15.39 -67.22 10.66
CA LYS A 149 16.17 -66.64 9.54
C LYS A 149 15.87 -65.14 9.25
N LEU A 150 15.21 -64.43 10.16
CA LEU A 150 14.84 -63.03 9.93
C LEU A 150 16.09 -62.16 10.01
N LEU A 151 16.44 -61.51 8.89
CA LEU A 151 17.59 -60.62 8.79
C LEU A 151 17.12 -59.19 8.53
N ALA A 152 17.75 -58.24 9.21
CA ALA A 152 17.50 -56.83 8.98
C ALA A 152 17.73 -56.45 7.51
N ASN A 153 16.93 -55.50 7.00
CA ASN A 153 17.01 -54.98 5.64
C ASN A 153 16.88 -56.04 4.52
N THR A 154 16.38 -57.24 4.84
CA THR A 154 16.25 -58.36 3.90
C THR A 154 14.85 -58.96 3.98
N LEU A 155 14.25 -59.32 2.85
CA LEU A 155 12.95 -59.98 2.84
C LEU A 155 13.13 -61.46 3.23
N ALA A 156 12.39 -61.93 4.22
CA ALA A 156 12.30 -63.35 4.51
C ALA A 156 11.42 -64.03 3.46
N VAL A 157 12.00 -64.99 2.76
CA VAL A 157 11.30 -65.76 1.75
C VAL A 157 11.41 -67.23 2.09
N ASP A 158 10.33 -67.78 2.63
CA ASP A 158 10.20 -69.18 3.03
C ASP A 158 8.89 -69.77 2.49
N ASN A 159 8.54 -70.98 2.94
CA ASN A 159 7.31 -71.65 2.52
C ASN A 159 6.03 -70.91 2.94
N LEU A 160 6.11 -69.93 3.85
CA LEU A 160 4.99 -69.13 4.33
C LEU A 160 4.86 -67.82 3.55
N THR A 161 5.97 -67.21 3.12
CA THR A 161 5.97 -65.86 2.53
C THR A 161 6.28 -65.81 1.03
N VAL A 162 6.78 -66.89 0.41
CA VAL A 162 7.17 -66.91 -1.01
C VAL A 162 6.05 -66.49 -1.97
N GLU A 163 4.82 -66.96 -1.73
CA GLU A 163 3.68 -66.63 -2.59
C GLU A 163 3.27 -65.16 -2.43
N TRP A 164 3.42 -64.61 -1.22
CA TRP A 164 3.22 -63.19 -0.98
C TRP A 164 4.26 -62.33 -1.69
N VAL A 165 5.55 -62.69 -1.63
CA VAL A 165 6.63 -61.96 -2.30
C VAL A 165 6.46 -62.00 -3.82
N ARG A 166 6.08 -63.15 -4.39
CA ARG A 166 5.73 -63.28 -5.82
C ARG A 166 4.50 -62.48 -6.20
N GLY A 167 3.47 -62.49 -5.36
CA GLY A 167 2.28 -61.64 -5.52
C GLY A 167 2.65 -60.15 -5.53
N LYS A 168 3.53 -59.73 -4.61
CA LYS A 168 4.01 -58.33 -4.53
C LYS A 168 4.88 -57.95 -5.73
N LEU A 169 5.69 -58.86 -6.25
CA LEU A 169 6.42 -58.66 -7.50
C LEU A 169 5.43 -58.42 -8.67
N SER A 170 4.42 -59.28 -8.81
CA SER A 170 3.42 -59.19 -9.88
C SER A 170 2.53 -57.94 -9.77
N GLU A 171 2.43 -57.32 -8.60
CA GLU A 171 1.72 -56.04 -8.41
C GLU A 171 2.62 -54.83 -8.68
N THR A 172 3.90 -54.88 -8.28
CA THR A 172 4.82 -53.74 -8.33
C THR A 172 5.40 -53.53 -9.73
N GLU A 173 5.65 -54.61 -10.48
CA GLU A 173 6.19 -54.57 -11.85
C GLU A 173 5.29 -53.86 -12.87
N PRO A 174 3.97 -54.10 -12.95
CA PRO A 174 3.11 -53.35 -13.86
C PRO A 174 2.99 -51.87 -13.48
N LYS A 175 2.98 -51.53 -12.18
CA LYS A 175 2.94 -50.13 -11.70
C LYS A 175 4.19 -49.35 -12.11
N LEU A 176 5.36 -49.99 -12.02
CA LEU A 176 6.61 -49.38 -12.49
C LEU A 176 6.59 -49.16 -14.00
N LYS A 177 6.15 -50.15 -14.78
CA LYS A 177 6.04 -50.01 -16.24
C LYS A 177 5.08 -48.89 -16.63
N GLU A 178 3.93 -48.79 -15.96
CA GLU A 178 2.98 -47.70 -16.17
C GLU A 178 3.61 -46.33 -15.88
N CYS A 179 4.37 -46.18 -14.78
CA CYS A 179 5.10 -44.94 -14.49
C CYS A 179 6.17 -44.61 -15.56
N GLN A 180 6.90 -45.61 -16.05
CA GLN A 180 7.93 -45.42 -17.07
C GLN A 180 7.33 -45.07 -18.45
N GLU A 181 6.19 -45.67 -18.80
CA GLU A 181 5.42 -45.30 -19.98
C GLU A 181 4.87 -43.88 -19.87
N LYS A 182 4.40 -43.49 -18.67
CA LYS A 182 4.01 -42.11 -18.39
C LYS A 182 5.16 -41.14 -18.57
N LEU A 183 6.39 -41.48 -18.15
CA LEU A 183 7.61 -40.67 -18.29
C LEU A 183 8.30 -40.72 -19.67
N SER A 184 7.82 -41.56 -20.59
CA SER A 184 8.40 -41.66 -21.94
C SER A 184 8.01 -40.47 -22.80
N ASN A 185 8.98 -39.88 -23.53
CA ASN A 185 8.79 -38.74 -24.47
C ASN A 185 7.68 -38.92 -25.52
N LYS A 186 7.12 -40.13 -25.67
CA LYS A 186 5.98 -40.43 -26.54
C LYS A 186 4.62 -40.06 -25.92
N ASN A 187 4.58 -39.68 -24.64
CA ASN A 187 3.34 -39.36 -23.95
C ASN A 187 3.01 -37.87 -24.07
N ALA A 188 1.98 -37.54 -24.87
CA ALA A 188 1.51 -36.17 -25.05
C ALA A 188 1.01 -35.53 -23.73
N HIS A 189 0.73 -36.34 -22.71
CA HIS A 189 0.36 -35.85 -21.38
C HIS A 189 1.54 -35.22 -20.64
N LEU A 190 2.78 -35.72 -20.83
CA LEU A 190 3.97 -35.16 -20.19
C LEU A 190 4.22 -33.70 -20.55
N GLN A 191 3.95 -33.33 -21.80
CA GLN A 191 4.12 -31.94 -22.27
C GLN A 191 3.12 -30.97 -21.63
N LYS A 192 2.08 -31.48 -20.98
CA LYS A 192 1.06 -30.69 -20.28
C LYS A 192 1.19 -30.73 -18.76
N MET A 193 2.04 -31.63 -18.23
CA MET A 193 2.28 -31.73 -16.80
C MET A 193 3.15 -30.57 -16.31
N SER A 194 2.89 -30.11 -15.10
CA SER A 194 3.73 -29.12 -14.42
C SER A 194 5.08 -29.73 -14.01
N GLU A 195 6.08 -28.87 -13.78
CA GLU A 195 7.40 -29.31 -13.30
C GLU A 195 7.32 -30.08 -11.98
N VAL A 196 6.38 -29.73 -11.10
CA VAL A 196 6.16 -30.41 -9.82
C VAL A 196 5.60 -31.81 -10.04
N GLU A 197 4.55 -31.95 -10.84
CA GLU A 197 3.95 -33.27 -11.13
C GLU A 197 4.95 -34.19 -11.86
N LEU A 198 5.81 -33.63 -12.72
CA LEU A 198 6.90 -34.38 -13.34
C LEU A 198 7.93 -34.87 -12.30
N ALA A 199 8.32 -34.01 -11.35
CA ALA A 199 9.23 -34.38 -10.27
C ALA A 199 8.63 -35.46 -9.35
N GLU A 200 7.34 -35.37 -9.03
CA GLU A 200 6.62 -36.38 -8.25
C GLU A 200 6.59 -37.73 -8.96
N LEU A 201 6.26 -37.74 -10.26
CA LEU A 201 6.22 -38.96 -11.07
C LEU A 201 7.61 -39.62 -11.18
N GLN A 202 8.67 -38.82 -11.31
CA GLN A 202 10.06 -39.32 -11.27
C GLN A 202 10.41 -39.91 -9.90
N CYS A 203 9.94 -39.30 -8.81
CA CYS A 203 10.15 -39.82 -7.46
C CYS A 203 9.39 -41.13 -7.23
N GLU A 204 8.16 -41.26 -7.76
CA GLU A 204 7.38 -42.50 -7.71
C GLU A 204 8.04 -43.62 -8.51
N GLU A 205 8.57 -43.33 -9.69
CA GLU A 205 9.32 -44.29 -10.51
C GLU A 205 10.55 -44.83 -9.76
N LYS A 206 11.37 -43.95 -9.20
CA LYS A 206 12.55 -44.34 -8.38
C LYS A 206 12.16 -45.19 -7.18
N LYS A 207 11.07 -44.83 -6.49
CA LYS A 207 10.55 -45.58 -5.34
C LYS A 207 10.13 -47.00 -5.73
N LEU A 208 9.33 -47.14 -6.79
CA LEU A 208 8.86 -48.44 -7.28
C LEU A 208 10.03 -49.29 -7.80
N ALA A 209 10.97 -48.68 -8.51
CA ALA A 209 12.19 -49.35 -8.98
C ALA A 209 13.01 -49.90 -7.81
N LYS A 210 13.17 -49.13 -6.73
CA LYS A 210 13.89 -49.60 -5.53
C LYS A 210 13.19 -50.76 -4.83
N GLN A 211 11.86 -50.70 -4.68
CA GLN A 211 11.09 -51.81 -4.12
C GLN A 211 11.24 -53.08 -4.96
N LEU A 212 11.18 -52.93 -6.28
CA LEU A 212 11.29 -54.04 -7.21
C LEU A 212 12.70 -54.66 -7.22
N GLU A 213 13.75 -53.84 -7.07
CA GLU A 213 15.13 -54.30 -6.87
C GLU A 213 15.25 -55.19 -5.63
N VAL A 214 14.71 -54.75 -4.47
CA VAL A 214 14.74 -55.52 -3.22
C VAL A 214 13.98 -56.84 -3.35
N ILE A 215 12.80 -56.82 -3.96
CA ILE A 215 11.98 -58.03 -4.19
C ILE A 215 12.70 -59.01 -5.12
N LYS A 216 13.25 -58.54 -6.24
CA LYS A 216 13.98 -59.40 -7.19
C LYS A 216 15.25 -59.98 -6.57
N LYS A 217 16.00 -59.19 -5.82
CA LYS A 217 17.18 -59.66 -5.08
C LYS A 217 16.80 -60.83 -4.14
N ALA A 218 15.79 -60.63 -3.30
CA ALA A 218 15.32 -61.66 -2.38
C ALA A 218 14.89 -62.94 -3.10
N LEU A 219 14.12 -62.84 -4.19
CA LEU A 219 13.68 -64.00 -4.97
C LEU A 219 14.82 -64.71 -5.73
N THR A 220 15.86 -63.98 -6.14
CA THR A 220 17.03 -64.53 -6.83
C THR A 220 17.93 -65.32 -5.87
N GLU A 221 18.04 -64.85 -4.62
CA GLU A 221 18.82 -65.50 -3.56
C GLU A 221 18.20 -66.85 -3.13
N LEU A 222 16.88 -67.07 -3.20
CA LEU A 222 16.31 -68.43 -3.03
C LEU A 222 16.66 -69.38 -4.17
N GLY A 223 16.97 -68.87 -5.36
CA GLY A 223 17.34 -69.72 -6.51
C GLY A 223 18.66 -70.46 -6.30
N CYS A 224 19.41 -70.15 -5.24
CA CYS A 224 20.74 -70.69 -4.96
C CYS A 224 20.83 -71.53 -3.67
N GLU A 225 19.76 -71.72 -2.89
CA GLU A 225 19.79 -72.58 -1.71
C GLU A 225 18.68 -73.65 -1.74
N GLU A 226 19.10 -74.91 -1.68
CA GLU A 226 18.24 -76.06 -1.45
C GLU A 226 17.41 -75.89 -0.16
N VAL A 227 16.21 -76.48 -0.20
CA VAL A 227 15.20 -76.47 0.87
C VAL A 227 15.82 -76.89 2.22
N PRO A 228 15.77 -76.04 3.27
CA PRO A 228 16.23 -76.43 4.59
C PRO A 228 15.33 -77.54 5.17
N SER A 229 15.97 -78.60 5.67
CA SER A 229 15.36 -79.70 6.41
C SER A 229 14.46 -79.16 7.53
N GLY A 230 13.26 -79.75 7.63
CA GLY A 230 12.35 -79.52 8.74
C GLY A 230 13.05 -79.74 10.09
N CYS A 231 12.62 -78.98 11.09
CA CYS A 231 13.10 -79.08 12.46
C CYS A 231 12.81 -80.47 13.02
N ASP A 232 13.79 -81.37 13.01
CA ASP A 232 13.78 -82.58 13.83
C ASP A 232 14.38 -82.23 15.20
N ILE A 233 13.53 -82.27 16.24
CA ILE A 233 13.94 -82.10 17.64
C ILE A 233 14.45 -83.47 18.14
N PRO A 234 15.72 -83.62 18.57
CA PRO A 234 16.18 -84.86 19.16
C PRO A 234 15.76 -84.94 20.64
N ILE A 235 15.13 -86.06 21.00
CA ILE A 235 14.89 -86.49 22.39
C ILE A 235 16.23 -86.99 22.95
N GLU A 236 16.85 -86.27 23.88
CA GLU A 236 18.00 -86.79 24.62
C GLU A 236 17.57 -87.75 25.72
N THR A 237 18.04 -88.99 25.61
CA THR A 237 17.98 -90.04 26.63
C THR A 237 19.42 -90.44 26.94
N ASN A 238 19.92 -90.17 28.14
CA ASN A 238 20.85 -91.00 28.92
C ASN A 238 21.30 -90.24 30.18
N TYR A 239 21.00 -90.75 31.37
CA TYR A 239 21.83 -91.71 32.12
C TYR A 239 23.22 -91.15 32.43
N ASP A 240 23.35 -90.60 33.63
CA ASP A 240 24.64 -90.36 34.25
C ASP A 240 24.74 -91.25 35.51
N HIS A 241 25.79 -92.05 35.57
CA HIS A 241 26.08 -92.97 36.66
C HIS A 241 27.46 -92.59 37.20
N ASN A 242 27.48 -92.16 38.47
CA ASN A 242 28.49 -92.40 39.53
C ASN A 242 29.99 -92.33 39.14
N GLN A 243 30.91 -91.77 39.91
CA GLN A 243 31.01 -91.31 41.30
C GLN A 243 32.49 -90.87 41.39
N ASP A 244 32.83 -89.79 42.08
CA ASP A 244 33.60 -89.94 43.32
C ASP A 244 33.82 -88.62 44.05
N ASN A 245 33.54 -88.73 45.34
CA ASN A 245 33.69 -87.77 46.44
C ASN A 245 35.08 -87.13 46.56
N GLN A 246 35.11 -85.88 47.03
CA GLN A 246 35.91 -85.54 48.21
C GLN A 246 35.29 -84.39 49.04
N VAL A 247 35.03 -84.76 50.30
CA VAL A 247 34.55 -84.06 51.52
C VAL A 247 35.58 -82.98 51.94
N TRP A 248 35.32 -81.87 52.64
CA TRP A 248 34.86 -81.59 54.04
C TRP A 248 34.74 -80.04 54.17
N TYR A 249 33.91 -79.38 54.99
CA TYR A 249 33.27 -79.63 56.30
C TYR A 249 31.89 -78.96 56.34
#